data_AF-A0A816T8M1-F1
#
_entry.id   AF-A0A816T8M1-F1
#
_cell.length_a   1.000
_cell.length_b   1.000
_cell.length_c   1.000
_cell.angle_alpha   90.00
_cell.angle_beta   90.00
_cell.angle_gamma   90.00
#
_symmetry.space_group_name_H-M   'P 1'
#
loop_
_entity.id
_entity.type
_entity.pdbx_description
1 polymer ?
#
loop_
_entity_poly.entity_id
_entity_poly.type
_entity_poly.pdbx_seq_one_letter_code
_entity_poly.pdbx_strand_id
1 'polypeptide(L)'
;MSNRKPSFRFEIDNFSEKKANAISSNTFKSGGCEWFLAVYPKGDRLADGHLSLYLQVANDTTLQPGWKRSINFYVVLLNQSGKELYKTGLGQSSFCAENPAWGYRKTLPLSKFQEEGFLEKDKLIIEVYINGGEVEDVSNKKKTVDINGFQVFASQVTKVGKIFTEHPDIAKDFKPTKQEVKTAYMNVLLRVIKTLNKPPKSLSETRLNKASSELSELMNVGFKLDWLKLKLDEVTLERKKSDADGSKVQQLEERVKHLELKLDEVNESRTQQVEERVKKLELKLQQASFSKSLSDDANEYRAQQVEERVTNLEMMEVGLKLDSLNTKLDEVSLERKKTDDTNESRAQQVEKRVKNLTLMELRLNTMLGNLEREKSYDTSVFDSRIQQMEKHVMGLGLKLESLITKLEDISQEKKKADDADGSLVQKHEESLKNIELMVSHLKVEVDKKKNMASDDGFLLVD
;
A
#
# COMPACT_ATOMS: atom_id res chain seq x y z
N MET A 1 -57.28 -30.24 16.59
CA MET A 1 -55.92 -30.49 17.09
C MET A 1 -56.04 -31.02 18.51
N SER A 2 -55.51 -32.20 18.81
CA SER A 2 -55.66 -32.85 20.12
C SER A 2 -55.06 -31.99 21.25
N ASN A 3 -55.90 -31.57 22.21
CA ASN A 3 -55.56 -30.84 23.44
C ASN A 3 -54.61 -31.65 24.36
N ARG A 4 -53.34 -31.81 23.98
CA ARG A 4 -52.33 -32.33 24.90
C ARG A 4 -51.69 -31.14 25.61
N LYS A 5 -51.62 -31.20 26.94
CA LYS A 5 -50.89 -30.23 27.76
C LYS A 5 -49.38 -30.48 27.59
N PRO A 6 -48.53 -29.45 27.45
CA PRO A 6 -47.08 -29.63 27.39
C PRO A 6 -46.56 -30.24 28.70
N SER A 7 -45.57 -31.12 28.60
CA SER A 7 -44.86 -31.67 29.75
C SER A 7 -44.07 -30.58 30.47
N PHE A 8 -43.57 -29.60 29.71
CA PHE A 8 -42.85 -28.45 30.22
C PHE A 8 -42.98 -27.26 29.27
N ARG A 9 -42.97 -26.06 29.83
CA ARG A 9 -43.05 -24.79 29.10
C ARG A 9 -41.97 -23.87 29.64
N PHE A 10 -41.11 -23.39 28.74
CA PHE A 10 -39.99 -22.52 29.05
C PHE A 10 -40.13 -21.21 28.30
N GLU A 11 -40.11 -20.09 29.03
CA GLU A 11 -40.20 -18.77 28.44
C GLU A 11 -38.85 -18.06 28.53
N ILE A 12 -38.43 -17.45 27.42
CA ILE A 12 -37.18 -16.69 27.35
C ILE A 12 -37.51 -15.29 26.84
N ASP A 13 -37.41 -14.32 27.74
CA ASP A 13 -37.54 -12.90 27.41
C ASP A 13 -36.21 -12.33 26.88
N ASN A 14 -36.29 -11.31 26.04
CA ASN A 14 -35.16 -10.68 25.33
C ASN A 14 -34.27 -11.73 24.66
N PHE A 15 -34.89 -12.63 23.87
CA PHE A 15 -34.23 -13.78 23.28
C PHE A 15 -33.11 -13.37 22.32
N SER A 16 -33.33 -12.34 21.50
CA SER A 16 -32.35 -11.84 20.53
C SER A 16 -31.10 -11.25 21.20
N GLU A 17 -31.22 -10.75 22.44
CA GLU A 17 -30.11 -10.17 23.21
C GLU A 17 -29.27 -11.21 23.97
N LYS A 18 -29.66 -12.49 23.97
CA LYS A 18 -28.95 -13.52 24.75
C LYS A 18 -27.53 -13.72 24.22
N LYS A 19 -26.56 -13.26 25.01
CA LYS A 19 -25.11 -13.45 24.77
C LYS A 19 -24.59 -14.81 25.24
N ALA A 20 -25.34 -15.50 26.11
CA ALA A 20 -24.92 -16.78 26.64
C ALA A 20 -24.90 -17.86 25.55
N ASN A 21 -23.84 -18.67 25.53
CA ASN A 21 -23.72 -19.79 24.61
C ASN A 21 -24.80 -20.85 24.85
N ALA A 22 -25.23 -21.01 26.10
CA ALA A 22 -26.31 -21.92 26.50
C ALA A 22 -27.17 -21.30 27.60
N ILE A 23 -28.47 -21.61 27.59
CA ILE A 23 -29.47 -21.25 28.59
C ILE A 23 -30.11 -22.55 29.05
N SER A 24 -30.02 -22.85 30.34
CA SER A 24 -30.69 -24.01 30.93
C SER A 24 -32.01 -23.59 31.55
N SER A 25 -33.04 -24.42 31.36
CA SER A 25 -34.31 -24.27 32.06
C SER A 25 -34.21 -24.78 33.50
N ASN A 26 -35.25 -24.49 34.29
CA ASN A 26 -35.50 -25.23 35.54
C ASN A 26 -35.74 -26.72 35.24
N THR A 27 -35.48 -27.56 36.23
CA THR A 27 -35.76 -28.99 36.14
C THR A 27 -37.28 -29.26 36.20
N PHE A 28 -37.72 -30.32 35.52
CA PHE A 28 -39.12 -30.75 35.51
C PHE A 28 -39.24 -32.27 35.42
N LYS A 29 -40.33 -32.83 35.96
CA LYS A 29 -40.56 -34.27 36.00
C LYS A 29 -41.59 -34.69 34.97
N SER A 30 -41.23 -35.63 34.10
CA SER A 30 -42.14 -36.21 33.11
C SER A 30 -41.58 -37.54 32.60
N GLY A 31 -42.43 -38.47 32.15
CA GLY A 31 -41.96 -39.76 31.61
C GLY A 31 -41.08 -40.58 32.56
N GLY A 32 -41.23 -40.42 33.88
CA GLY A 32 -40.49 -41.17 34.90
C GLY A 32 -39.05 -40.69 35.19
N CYS A 33 -38.65 -39.54 34.65
CA CYS A 33 -37.33 -38.94 34.88
C CYS A 33 -37.46 -37.45 35.20
N GLU A 34 -36.38 -36.89 35.76
CA GLU A 34 -36.22 -35.45 35.92
C GLU A 34 -35.36 -34.92 34.78
N TRP A 35 -35.84 -33.87 34.13
CA TRP A 35 -35.27 -33.33 32.90
C TRP A 35 -34.98 -31.84 33.07
N PHE A 36 -34.07 -31.32 32.27
CA PHE A 36 -34.00 -29.89 31.96
C PHE A 36 -33.78 -29.69 30.47
N LEU A 37 -34.17 -28.52 29.96
CA LEU A 37 -33.96 -28.13 28.58
C LEU A 37 -32.73 -27.21 28.50
N ALA A 38 -31.74 -27.59 27.70
CA ALA A 38 -30.61 -26.76 27.32
C ALA A 38 -30.87 -26.13 25.95
N VAL A 39 -30.88 -24.80 25.91
CA VAL A 39 -31.14 -23.99 24.72
C VAL A 39 -29.85 -23.29 24.32
N TYR A 40 -29.43 -23.42 23.07
CA TYR A 40 -28.28 -22.72 22.51
C TYR A 40 -28.80 -21.71 21.50
N PRO A 41 -29.03 -20.44 21.90
CA PRO A 41 -29.70 -19.46 21.05
C PRO A 41 -29.01 -19.30 19.70
N LYS A 42 -27.67 -19.28 19.69
CA LYS A 42 -26.83 -19.11 18.49
C LYS A 42 -26.32 -20.41 17.86
N GLY A 43 -26.65 -21.54 18.48
CA GLY A 43 -26.22 -22.87 18.04
C GLY A 43 -25.11 -23.48 18.89
N ASP A 44 -24.93 -24.79 18.71
CA ASP A 44 -23.80 -25.52 19.28
C ASP A 44 -22.53 -25.41 18.41
N ARG A 45 -21.43 -26.01 18.86
CA ARG A 45 -20.12 -25.99 18.17
C ARG A 45 -20.17 -26.48 16.72
N LEU A 46 -21.18 -27.25 16.34
CA LEU A 46 -21.30 -27.91 15.03
C LEU A 46 -22.48 -27.37 14.20
N ALA A 47 -23.21 -26.37 14.71
CA ALA A 47 -24.36 -25.76 14.04
C ALA A 47 -24.49 -24.28 14.37
N ASP A 48 -23.40 -23.54 14.16
CA ASP A 48 -23.41 -22.08 14.22
C ASP A 48 -24.50 -21.51 13.28
N GLY A 49 -25.18 -20.46 13.73
CA GLY A 49 -26.26 -19.81 12.99
C GLY A 49 -27.63 -20.51 13.06
N HIS A 50 -27.81 -21.53 13.90
CA HIS A 50 -29.12 -22.17 14.13
C HIS A 50 -29.43 -22.31 15.62
N LEU A 51 -30.70 -22.20 16.00
CA LEU A 51 -31.14 -22.57 17.34
C LEU A 51 -30.95 -24.08 17.57
N SER A 52 -30.20 -24.45 18.61
CA SER A 52 -30.08 -25.85 19.06
C SER A 52 -30.80 -26.06 20.39
N LEU A 53 -31.50 -27.18 20.51
CA LEU A 53 -32.31 -27.53 21.68
C LEU A 53 -32.01 -28.95 22.13
N TYR A 54 -31.67 -29.15 23.40
CA TYR A 54 -31.35 -30.46 23.97
C TYR A 54 -32.11 -30.70 25.25
N LEU A 55 -32.88 -31.78 25.29
CA LEU A 55 -33.46 -32.31 26.52
C LEU A 55 -32.38 -33.14 27.23
N GLN A 56 -32.18 -32.93 28.53
CA GLN A 56 -31.14 -33.61 29.31
C GLN A 56 -31.69 -34.18 30.60
N VAL A 57 -31.16 -35.33 31.04
CA VAL A 57 -31.50 -35.93 32.33
C VAL A 57 -30.82 -35.17 33.45
N ALA A 58 -31.60 -34.65 34.40
CA ALA A 58 -31.10 -33.83 35.51
C ALA A 58 -30.53 -34.66 36.67
N ASN A 59 -30.95 -35.93 36.80
CA ASN A 59 -30.65 -36.78 37.95
C ASN A 59 -29.74 -37.98 37.60
N ASP A 60 -28.89 -37.83 36.58
CA ASP A 60 -28.00 -38.87 36.04
C ASP A 60 -27.18 -39.62 37.11
N THR A 61 -26.69 -38.89 38.13
CA THR A 61 -25.89 -39.40 39.25
C THR A 61 -26.69 -40.25 40.25
N THR A 62 -28.01 -40.09 40.30
CA THR A 62 -28.90 -40.88 41.18
C THR A 62 -29.41 -42.17 40.53
N LEU A 63 -29.24 -42.29 39.21
CA LEU A 63 -29.70 -43.45 38.45
C LEU A 63 -28.66 -44.58 38.52
N GLN A 64 -29.14 -45.83 38.66
CA GLN A 64 -28.27 -47.01 38.77
C GLN A 64 -27.36 -47.16 37.55
N PRO A 65 -26.10 -47.61 37.71
CA PRO A 65 -25.21 -47.85 36.58
C PRO A 65 -25.83 -48.77 35.52
N GLY A 66 -25.85 -48.32 34.26
CA GLY A 66 -26.44 -49.05 33.14
C GLY A 66 -27.93 -48.77 32.86
N TRP A 67 -28.49 -47.69 33.43
CA TRP A 67 -29.84 -47.25 33.11
C TRP A 67 -29.98 -46.85 31.63
N LYS A 68 -31.16 -47.09 31.07
CA LYS A 68 -31.55 -46.66 29.73
C LYS A 68 -33.02 -46.23 29.76
N ARG A 69 -33.33 -45.12 29.11
CA ARG A 69 -34.69 -44.56 29.03
C ARG A 69 -34.98 -44.15 27.60
N SER A 70 -35.97 -44.79 27.00
CA SER A 70 -36.45 -44.43 25.66
C SER A 70 -37.72 -43.63 25.80
N ILE A 71 -37.70 -42.37 25.39
CA ILE A 71 -38.89 -41.51 25.36
C ILE A 71 -39.14 -40.99 23.95
N ASN A 72 -40.40 -40.76 23.62
CA ASN A 72 -40.78 -40.02 22.44
C ASN A 72 -41.04 -38.58 22.85
N PHE A 73 -40.28 -37.64 22.31
CA PHE A 73 -40.53 -36.23 22.57
C PHE A 73 -40.49 -35.40 21.29
N TYR A 74 -41.15 -34.26 21.36
CA TYR A 74 -41.04 -33.20 20.37
C TYR A 74 -41.13 -31.85 21.06
N VAL A 75 -40.68 -30.83 20.36
CA VAL A 75 -40.60 -29.46 20.86
C VAL A 75 -41.39 -28.55 19.92
N VAL A 76 -42.12 -27.62 20.52
CA VAL A 76 -42.88 -26.60 19.80
C VAL A 76 -42.34 -25.23 20.22
N LEU A 77 -41.98 -24.42 19.23
CA LEU A 77 -41.59 -23.03 19.42
C LEU A 77 -42.80 -22.14 19.18
N LEU A 78 -43.05 -21.24 20.12
CA LEU A 78 -44.18 -20.34 20.12
C LEU A 78 -43.69 -18.90 20.32
N ASN A 79 -44.40 -17.94 19.74
CA ASN A 79 -44.27 -16.54 20.13
C ASN A 79 -45.17 -16.21 21.33
N GLN A 80 -45.18 -14.94 21.77
CA GLN A 80 -45.94 -14.49 22.93
C GLN A 80 -47.46 -14.76 22.83
N SER A 81 -48.08 -14.57 21.66
CA SER A 81 -49.50 -14.85 21.44
C SER A 81 -49.84 -16.35 21.39
N GLY A 82 -48.84 -17.23 21.46
CA GLY A 82 -49.01 -18.68 21.37
C GLY A 82 -49.11 -19.20 19.94
N LYS A 83 -48.73 -18.39 18.94
CA LYS A 83 -48.62 -18.84 17.55
C LYS A 83 -47.43 -19.78 17.41
N GLU A 84 -47.66 -20.95 16.80
CA GLU A 84 -46.61 -21.92 16.46
C GLU A 84 -45.68 -21.33 15.40
N LEU A 85 -44.42 -21.15 15.79
CA LEU A 85 -43.32 -20.71 14.92
C LEU A 85 -42.64 -21.89 14.25
N TYR A 86 -42.50 -23.00 14.99
CA TYR A 86 -41.86 -24.21 14.52
C TYR A 86 -42.22 -25.40 15.39
N LYS A 87 -42.25 -26.59 14.80
CA LYS A 87 -42.48 -27.84 15.51
C LYS A 87 -41.53 -28.92 15.02
N THR A 88 -40.85 -29.57 15.95
CA THR A 88 -39.97 -30.69 15.61
C THR A 88 -40.76 -31.95 15.29
N GLY A 89 -40.18 -32.85 14.49
CA GLY A 89 -40.74 -34.18 14.27
C GLY A 89 -40.72 -35.03 15.55
N LEU A 90 -41.68 -35.95 15.69
CA LEU A 90 -41.71 -36.89 16.80
C LEU A 90 -40.53 -37.87 16.67
N GLY A 91 -39.57 -37.80 17.59
CA GLY A 91 -38.39 -38.66 17.60
C GLY A 91 -38.37 -39.58 18.81
N GLN A 92 -38.03 -40.85 18.61
CA GLN A 92 -37.66 -41.75 19.70
C GLN A 92 -36.22 -41.46 20.10
N SER A 93 -36.03 -41.10 21.37
CA SER A 93 -34.72 -40.75 21.93
C SER A 93 -34.39 -41.66 23.09
N SER A 94 -33.20 -42.26 23.04
CA SER A 94 -32.73 -43.24 24.02
C SER A 94 -31.62 -42.64 24.88
N PHE A 95 -31.98 -42.22 26.07
CA PHE A 95 -31.08 -41.66 27.07
C PHE A 95 -30.41 -42.78 27.87
N CYS A 96 -29.12 -42.63 28.18
CA CYS A 96 -28.38 -43.52 29.08
C CYS A 96 -27.28 -42.75 29.80
N ALA A 97 -26.56 -43.42 30.71
CA ALA A 97 -25.46 -42.81 31.44
C ALA A 97 -24.37 -42.23 30.51
N GLU A 98 -24.09 -42.90 29.39
CA GLU A 98 -23.10 -42.46 28.40
C GLU A 98 -23.63 -41.34 27.49
N ASN A 99 -24.96 -41.19 27.37
CA ASN A 99 -25.59 -40.17 26.54
C ASN A 99 -26.86 -39.63 27.23
N PRO A 100 -26.71 -38.71 28.21
CA PRO A 100 -27.83 -38.20 29.00
C PRO A 100 -28.61 -37.08 28.29
N ALA A 101 -28.24 -36.73 27.05
CA ALA A 101 -28.81 -35.62 26.30
C ALA A 101 -29.25 -36.04 24.89
N TRP A 102 -30.44 -35.61 24.46
CA TRP A 102 -30.92 -35.75 23.08
C TRP A 102 -31.64 -34.49 22.65
N GLY A 103 -31.56 -34.16 21.36
CA GLY A 103 -32.07 -32.89 20.90
C GLY A 103 -31.96 -32.67 19.40
N TYR A 104 -32.25 -31.44 19.01
CA TYR A 104 -32.26 -30.97 17.63
C TYR A 104 -31.17 -29.92 17.48
N ARG A 105 -30.07 -30.32 16.83
CA ARG A 105 -28.92 -29.46 16.60
C ARG A 105 -29.26 -28.26 15.71
N LYS A 106 -30.05 -28.47 14.66
CA LYS A 106 -30.50 -27.41 13.73
C LYS A 106 -32.03 -27.33 13.77
N THR A 107 -32.57 -26.58 14.73
CA THR A 107 -34.02 -26.42 14.89
C THR A 107 -34.56 -25.35 13.95
N LEU A 108 -34.05 -24.13 14.07
CA LEU A 108 -34.47 -23.00 13.25
C LEU A 108 -33.27 -22.09 12.96
N PRO A 109 -33.08 -21.62 11.72
CA PRO A 109 -32.02 -20.66 11.38
C PRO A 109 -32.18 -19.36 12.17
N LEU A 110 -31.06 -18.75 12.57
CA LEU A 110 -31.08 -17.48 13.29
C LEU A 110 -31.72 -16.33 12.50
N SER A 111 -31.57 -16.36 11.18
CA SER A 111 -32.16 -15.36 10.28
C SER A 111 -33.68 -15.26 10.43
N LYS A 112 -34.36 -16.36 10.81
CA LYS A 112 -35.81 -16.35 11.05
C LYS A 112 -36.19 -15.45 12.23
N PHE A 113 -35.37 -15.40 13.27
CA PHE A 113 -35.62 -14.52 14.43
C PHE A 113 -35.38 -13.04 14.13
N GLN A 114 -34.73 -12.71 13.01
CA GLN A 114 -34.53 -11.33 12.54
C GLN A 114 -35.66 -10.84 11.63
N GLU A 115 -36.57 -11.72 11.20
CA GLU A 115 -37.73 -11.35 10.39
C GLU A 115 -38.70 -10.51 11.25
N GLU A 116 -39.13 -9.36 10.72
CA GLU A 116 -40.02 -8.45 11.43
C GLU A 116 -41.34 -9.15 11.79
N GLY A 117 -41.71 -9.08 13.06
CA GLY A 117 -42.93 -9.73 13.58
C GLY A 117 -42.81 -11.24 13.83
N PHE A 118 -41.63 -11.86 13.66
CA PHE A 118 -41.44 -13.28 13.98
C PHE A 118 -41.49 -13.55 15.49
N LEU A 119 -40.76 -12.77 16.28
CA LEU A 119 -40.83 -12.77 17.75
C LEU A 119 -41.60 -11.54 18.26
N GLU A 120 -42.71 -11.77 18.93
CA GLU A 120 -43.47 -10.71 19.59
C GLU A 120 -42.78 -10.31 20.90
N LYS A 121 -42.45 -9.01 21.07
CA LYS A 121 -41.72 -8.45 22.23
C LYS A 121 -40.42 -9.19 22.55
N ASP A 122 -39.75 -9.71 21.51
CA ASP A 122 -38.52 -10.49 21.61
C ASP A 122 -38.61 -11.66 22.61
N LYS A 123 -39.78 -12.31 22.68
CA LYS A 123 -40.05 -13.41 23.58
C LYS A 123 -40.21 -14.73 22.82
N LEU A 124 -39.38 -15.72 23.18
CA LEU A 124 -39.50 -17.09 22.69
C LEU A 124 -40.08 -17.98 23.78
N ILE A 125 -41.11 -18.75 23.44
CA ILE A 125 -41.69 -19.78 24.29
C ILE A 125 -41.38 -21.14 23.68
N ILE A 126 -40.89 -22.06 24.51
CA ILE A 126 -40.52 -23.42 24.11
C ILE A 126 -41.34 -24.40 24.93
N GLU A 127 -42.16 -25.19 24.24
CA GLU A 127 -42.94 -26.25 24.86
C GLU A 127 -42.37 -27.62 24.52
N VAL A 128 -42.16 -28.44 25.54
CA VAL A 128 -41.67 -29.81 25.41
C VAL A 128 -42.83 -30.76 25.67
N TYR A 129 -43.05 -31.68 24.73
CA TYR A 129 -44.08 -32.71 24.84
C TYR A 129 -43.41 -34.07 24.91
N ILE A 130 -43.56 -34.75 26.04
CA ILE A 130 -43.03 -36.10 26.25
C ILE A 130 -44.21 -37.06 26.27
N ASN A 131 -44.26 -37.95 25.28
CA ASN A 131 -45.21 -39.05 25.22
C ASN A 131 -44.56 -40.29 25.85
N GLY A 132 -45.31 -40.92 26.76
CA GLY A 132 -44.87 -42.02 27.63
C GLY A 132 -43.78 -42.90 27.02
N GLY A 133 -42.59 -42.83 27.59
CA GLY A 133 -41.56 -43.81 27.36
C GLY A 133 -42.03 -45.13 27.92
N GLU A 134 -41.80 -46.22 27.19
CA GLU A 134 -41.68 -47.51 27.84
C GLU A 134 -40.63 -47.34 28.92
N VAL A 135 -41.10 -47.32 30.16
CA VAL A 135 -40.24 -47.53 31.30
C VAL A 135 -39.80 -48.99 31.14
N GLU A 136 -38.67 -49.23 30.45
CA GLU A 136 -37.85 -50.40 30.77
C GLU A 136 -37.27 -50.14 32.17
N ASP A 137 -38.17 -50.12 33.15
CA ASP A 137 -37.83 -50.45 34.51
C ASP A 137 -37.52 -51.94 34.45
N VAL A 138 -36.39 -52.33 35.02
CA VAL A 138 -36.00 -53.74 35.10
C VAL A 138 -36.92 -54.52 36.06
N SER A 139 -38.07 -53.95 36.46
CA SER A 139 -39.14 -54.58 37.22
C SER A 139 -40.15 -55.31 36.32
N ASN A 140 -39.65 -56.15 35.41
CA ASN A 140 -40.46 -57.12 34.67
C ASN A 140 -41.17 -58.07 35.65
N LYS A 141 -42.38 -57.72 36.10
CA LYS A 141 -43.29 -58.69 36.71
C LYS A 141 -43.86 -59.60 35.61
N LYS A 142 -43.12 -60.69 35.39
CA LYS A 142 -43.60 -62.07 35.18
C LYS A 142 -44.57 -62.31 34.02
N LYS A 143 -44.11 -62.09 32.78
CA LYS A 143 -44.43 -63.06 31.72
C LYS A 143 -43.20 -63.92 31.50
N THR A 144 -43.26 -65.13 32.03
CA THR A 144 -42.29 -66.18 31.76
C THR A 144 -42.83 -67.08 30.66
N VAL A 145 -41.94 -67.54 29.79
CA VAL A 145 -42.20 -68.49 28.72
C VAL A 145 -41.39 -69.74 29.04
N ASP A 146 -42.01 -70.91 28.87
CA ASP A 146 -41.29 -72.18 29.01
C ASP A 146 -40.44 -72.44 27.77
N ILE A 147 -39.15 -72.70 27.97
CA ILE A 147 -38.23 -73.14 26.93
C ILE A 147 -37.54 -74.39 27.45
N ASN A 148 -37.84 -75.54 26.83
CA ASN A 148 -37.26 -76.84 27.18
C ASN A 148 -37.34 -77.15 28.70
N GLY A 149 -38.46 -76.80 29.35
CA GLY A 149 -38.68 -77.04 30.78
C GLY A 149 -38.06 -75.98 31.71
N PHE A 150 -37.63 -74.84 31.18
CA PHE A 150 -37.16 -73.68 31.94
C PHE A 150 -38.10 -72.48 31.75
N GLN A 151 -38.59 -71.91 32.85
CA GLN A 151 -39.33 -70.65 32.86
C GLN A 151 -38.35 -69.49 32.72
N VAL A 152 -38.46 -68.77 31.60
CA VAL A 152 -37.55 -67.70 31.18
C VAL A 152 -38.35 -66.42 30.93
N PHE A 153 -37.83 -65.27 31.34
CA PHE A 153 -38.50 -63.99 31.07
C PHE A 153 -38.59 -63.72 29.56
N ALA A 154 -39.68 -63.10 29.11
CA ALA A 154 -39.87 -62.74 27.70
C ALA A 154 -38.63 -62.05 27.05
N SER A 155 -37.96 -61.16 27.78
CA SER A 155 -36.75 -60.45 27.33
C SER A 155 -35.50 -61.34 27.14
N GLN A 156 -35.53 -62.57 27.64
CA GLN A 156 -34.45 -63.53 27.57
C GLN A 156 -34.75 -64.69 26.60
N VAL A 157 -35.99 -64.80 26.09
CA VAL A 157 -36.46 -65.93 25.26
C VAL A 157 -35.54 -66.17 24.07
N THR A 158 -35.19 -65.14 23.30
CA THR A 158 -34.31 -65.27 22.13
C THR A 158 -32.92 -65.80 22.51
N LYS A 159 -32.37 -65.34 23.64
CA LYS A 159 -31.02 -65.75 24.10
C LYS A 159 -31.04 -67.20 24.55
N VAL A 160 -32.03 -67.60 25.34
CA VAL A 160 -32.14 -68.97 25.83
C VAL A 160 -32.49 -69.93 24.69
N GLY A 161 -33.41 -69.55 23.80
CA GLY A 161 -33.73 -70.35 22.60
C GLY A 161 -32.51 -70.58 21.71
N LYS A 162 -31.67 -69.55 21.51
CA LYS A 162 -30.41 -69.69 20.77
C LYS A 162 -29.45 -70.68 21.44
N ILE A 163 -29.28 -70.61 22.76
CA ILE A 163 -28.42 -71.54 23.52
C ILE A 163 -28.85 -72.99 23.28
N PHE A 164 -30.14 -73.30 23.38
CA PHE A 164 -30.65 -74.65 23.14
C PHE A 164 -30.62 -75.06 21.66
N THR A 165 -30.59 -74.11 20.73
CA THR A 165 -30.43 -74.41 19.30
C THR A 165 -28.98 -74.78 18.99
N GLU A 166 -28.02 -74.06 19.55
CA GLU A 166 -26.58 -74.29 19.36
C GLU A 166 -26.07 -75.48 20.19
N HIS A 167 -26.68 -75.72 21.35
CA HIS A 167 -26.32 -76.79 22.28
C HIS A 167 -27.59 -77.53 22.76
N PRO A 168 -28.17 -78.41 21.93
CA PRO A 168 -29.43 -79.10 22.26
C PRO A 168 -29.36 -79.96 23.52
N ASP A 169 -28.20 -80.51 23.86
CA ASP A 169 -28.00 -81.38 25.01
C ASP A 169 -27.44 -80.65 26.25
N ILE A 170 -27.39 -79.32 26.24
CA ILE A 170 -26.79 -78.48 27.29
C ILE A 170 -27.35 -78.76 28.69
N ALA A 171 -28.64 -79.12 28.80
CA ALA A 171 -29.31 -79.40 30.06
C ALA A 171 -29.77 -80.86 30.19
N LYS A 172 -29.18 -81.78 29.41
CA LYS A 172 -29.61 -83.19 29.37
C LYS A 172 -29.49 -83.88 30.73
N ASP A 173 -28.44 -83.58 31.49
CA ASP A 173 -28.14 -84.20 32.79
C ASP A 173 -28.52 -83.27 33.96
N PHE A 174 -29.33 -82.24 33.70
CA PHE A 174 -29.69 -81.22 34.67
C PHE A 174 -30.59 -81.78 35.79
N LYS A 175 -30.09 -81.73 37.02
CA LYS A 175 -30.68 -82.39 38.19
C LYS A 175 -31.83 -81.62 38.85
N PRO A 176 -31.79 -80.27 38.98
CA PRO A 176 -32.82 -79.54 39.70
C PRO A 176 -34.22 -79.63 39.10
N THR A 177 -35.21 -79.95 39.94
CA THR A 177 -36.61 -80.14 39.52
C THR A 177 -37.51 -78.94 39.82
N LYS A 178 -37.25 -78.20 40.91
CA LYS A 178 -38.04 -77.03 41.33
C LYS A 178 -37.90 -75.86 40.34
N GLN A 179 -39.01 -75.28 39.92
CA GLN A 179 -39.05 -74.32 38.82
C GLN A 179 -38.26 -73.04 39.11
N GLU A 180 -38.35 -72.53 40.32
CA GLU A 180 -37.62 -71.33 40.78
C GLU A 180 -36.11 -71.56 40.72
N VAL A 181 -35.68 -72.78 41.06
CA VAL A 181 -34.28 -73.20 41.04
C VAL A 181 -33.79 -73.32 39.59
N LYS A 182 -34.59 -73.90 38.69
CA LYS A 182 -34.27 -73.95 37.26
C LYS A 182 -34.04 -72.55 36.69
N THR A 183 -34.95 -71.62 37.00
CA THR A 183 -34.87 -70.23 36.57
C THR A 183 -33.65 -69.52 37.17
N ALA A 184 -33.32 -69.78 38.44
CA ALA A 184 -32.13 -69.22 39.07
C ALA A 184 -30.84 -69.66 38.34
N TYR A 185 -30.68 -70.96 38.07
CA TYR A 185 -29.50 -71.45 37.34
C TYR A 185 -29.44 -70.95 35.89
N MET A 186 -30.57 -70.86 35.20
CA MET A 186 -30.61 -70.28 33.85
C MET A 186 -30.12 -68.82 33.85
N ASN A 187 -30.48 -68.03 34.87
CA ASN A 187 -29.98 -66.66 35.01
C ASN A 187 -28.48 -66.60 35.30
N VAL A 188 -27.94 -67.56 36.06
CA VAL A 188 -26.49 -67.68 36.28
C VAL A 188 -25.79 -68.02 34.96
N LEU A 189 -26.30 -68.98 34.19
CA LEU A 189 -25.77 -69.34 32.86
C LEU A 189 -25.74 -68.12 31.92
N LEU A 190 -26.85 -67.39 31.81
CA LEU A 190 -26.92 -66.18 31.00
C LEU A 190 -25.93 -65.10 31.45
N ARG A 191 -25.68 -64.98 32.76
CA ARG A 191 -24.71 -64.04 33.33
C ARG A 191 -23.28 -64.43 32.99
N VAL A 192 -22.92 -65.71 33.09
CA VAL A 192 -21.61 -66.23 32.72
C VAL A 192 -21.37 -65.99 31.22
N ILE A 193 -22.31 -66.36 30.36
CA ILE A 193 -22.24 -66.12 28.91
C ILE A 193 -22.06 -64.63 28.61
N LYS A 194 -22.86 -63.76 29.24
CA LYS A 194 -22.74 -62.31 29.07
C LYS A 194 -21.37 -61.79 29.52
N THR A 195 -20.79 -62.37 30.57
CA THR A 195 -19.48 -61.97 31.10
C THR A 195 -18.37 -62.37 30.14
N LEU A 196 -18.38 -63.61 29.63
CA LEU A 196 -17.36 -64.13 28.72
C LEU A 196 -17.47 -63.60 27.28
N ASN A 197 -18.60 -63.00 26.91
CA ASN A 197 -18.75 -62.30 25.63
C ASN A 197 -18.20 -60.86 25.65
N LYS A 198 -17.77 -60.34 26.80
CA LYS A 198 -17.14 -59.01 26.87
C LYS A 198 -15.71 -59.07 26.35
N PRO A 199 -15.17 -57.94 25.84
CA PRO A 199 -13.77 -57.87 25.44
C PRO A 199 -12.84 -58.29 26.59
N PRO A 200 -11.84 -59.16 26.37
CA PRO A 200 -10.95 -59.67 27.42
C PRO A 200 -10.29 -58.56 28.25
N LYS A 201 -9.88 -57.46 27.61
CA LYS A 201 -9.28 -56.27 28.23
C LYS A 201 -10.20 -55.56 29.25
N SER A 202 -11.51 -55.74 29.15
CA SER A 202 -12.50 -55.10 30.04
C SER A 202 -12.83 -55.94 31.28
N LEU A 203 -12.32 -57.17 31.35
CA LEU A 203 -12.59 -58.11 32.42
C LEU A 203 -11.48 -58.03 33.47
N SER A 204 -11.86 -57.88 34.73
CA SER A 204 -10.92 -57.99 35.85
C SER A 204 -10.69 -59.46 36.20
N GLU A 205 -9.53 -59.76 36.80
CA GLU A 205 -9.21 -61.10 37.31
C GLU A 205 -10.30 -61.60 38.28
N THR A 206 -10.81 -60.73 39.16
CA THR A 206 -11.91 -61.05 40.07
C THR A 206 -13.18 -61.47 39.33
N ARG A 207 -13.50 -60.83 38.20
CA ARG A 207 -14.68 -61.19 37.39
C ARG A 207 -14.49 -62.54 36.68
N LEU A 208 -13.29 -62.84 36.21
CA LEU A 208 -12.96 -64.13 35.62
C LEU A 208 -13.02 -65.26 36.66
N ASN A 209 -12.47 -65.04 37.86
CA ASN A 209 -12.55 -66.01 38.96
C ASN A 209 -14.00 -66.27 39.37
N LYS A 210 -14.82 -65.22 39.45
CA LYS A 210 -16.25 -65.37 39.72
C LYS A 210 -16.97 -66.17 38.63
N ALA A 211 -16.72 -65.87 37.36
CA ALA A 211 -17.31 -66.60 36.24
C ALA A 211 -16.86 -68.07 36.23
N SER A 212 -15.61 -68.36 36.60
CA SER A 212 -15.07 -69.71 36.75
C SER A 212 -15.78 -70.51 37.85
N SER A 213 -16.02 -69.87 39.01
CA SER A 213 -16.79 -70.48 40.11
C SER A 213 -18.24 -70.75 39.69
N GLU A 214 -18.93 -69.75 39.14
CA GLU A 214 -20.32 -69.88 38.67
C GLU A 214 -20.44 -70.96 37.57
N LEU A 215 -19.47 -71.06 36.67
CA LEU A 215 -19.42 -72.09 35.63
C LEU A 215 -19.26 -73.50 36.22
N SER A 216 -18.39 -73.66 37.21
CA SER A 216 -18.18 -74.94 37.91
C SER A 216 -19.44 -75.39 38.66
N GLU A 217 -20.14 -74.46 39.32
CA GLU A 217 -21.42 -74.73 39.98
C GLU A 217 -22.49 -75.19 38.98
N LEU A 218 -22.58 -74.55 37.81
CA LEU A 218 -23.51 -74.93 36.74
C LEU A 218 -23.23 -76.34 36.21
N MET A 219 -21.96 -76.70 36.04
CA MET A 219 -21.59 -78.05 35.62
C MET A 219 -21.95 -79.11 36.67
N ASN A 220 -21.75 -78.80 37.97
CA ASN A 220 -22.08 -79.71 39.06
C ASN A 220 -23.57 -80.07 39.12
N VAL A 221 -24.44 -79.13 38.76
CA VAL A 221 -25.89 -79.35 38.68
C VAL A 221 -26.34 -80.01 37.38
N GLY A 222 -25.41 -80.29 36.46
CA GLY A 222 -25.64 -81.11 35.28
C GLY A 222 -25.79 -80.35 33.97
N PHE A 223 -25.37 -79.08 33.90
CA PHE A 223 -25.21 -78.42 32.60
C PHE A 223 -23.92 -78.89 31.91
N LYS A 224 -24.01 -79.18 30.60
CA LYS A 224 -22.86 -79.50 29.75
C LYS A 224 -22.31 -78.22 29.11
N LEU A 225 -21.24 -77.68 29.70
CA LEU A 225 -20.73 -76.35 29.37
C LEU A 225 -19.26 -76.35 28.89
N ASP A 226 -18.81 -77.44 28.24
CA ASP A 226 -17.42 -77.58 27.78
C ASP A 226 -16.99 -76.44 26.83
N TRP A 227 -17.92 -75.98 25.99
CA TRP A 227 -17.68 -74.85 25.08
C TRP A 227 -17.47 -73.52 25.84
N LEU A 228 -18.16 -73.30 26.97
CA LEU A 228 -17.94 -72.12 27.82
C LEU A 228 -16.65 -72.21 28.61
N LYS A 229 -16.25 -73.43 29.01
CA LYS A 229 -14.98 -73.67 29.67
C LYS A 229 -13.80 -73.32 28.76
N LEU A 230 -13.82 -73.82 27.52
CA LEU A 230 -12.84 -73.45 26.50
C LEU A 230 -12.79 -71.94 26.25
N LYS A 231 -13.97 -71.30 26.15
CA LYS A 231 -14.05 -69.85 25.97
C LYS A 231 -13.48 -69.07 27.16
N LEU A 232 -13.70 -69.54 28.39
CA LEU A 232 -13.12 -68.93 29.59
C LEU A 232 -11.59 -69.01 29.57
N ASP A 233 -11.03 -70.14 29.16
CA ASP A 233 -9.58 -70.34 29.04
C ASP A 233 -8.99 -69.40 27.97
N GLU A 234 -9.65 -69.28 26.82
CA GLU A 234 -9.26 -68.38 25.73
C GLU A 234 -9.24 -66.91 26.17
N VAL A 235 -10.33 -66.44 26.78
CA VAL A 235 -10.46 -65.04 27.27
C VAL A 235 -9.42 -64.75 28.36
N THR A 236 -9.14 -65.71 29.24
CA THR A 236 -8.12 -65.57 30.30
C THR A 236 -6.71 -65.46 29.70
N LEU A 237 -6.42 -66.25 28.67
CA LEU A 237 -5.12 -66.21 27.97
C LEU A 237 -4.92 -64.89 27.22
N GLU A 238 -5.95 -64.41 26.53
CA GLU A 238 -5.89 -63.20 25.72
C GLU A 238 -5.71 -61.94 26.59
N ARG A 239 -6.35 -61.89 27.77
CA ARG A 239 -6.14 -60.82 28.77
C ARG A 239 -4.68 -60.74 29.23
N LYS A 240 -4.05 -61.89 29.52
CA LYS A 240 -2.65 -61.96 29.98
C LYS A 240 -1.66 -61.47 28.91
N LYS A 241 -1.94 -61.71 27.63
CA LYS A 241 -1.12 -61.20 26.51
C LYS A 241 -1.14 -59.68 26.42
N SER A 242 -2.31 -59.05 26.60
CA SER A 242 -2.43 -57.59 26.52
C SER A 242 -1.74 -56.85 27.67
N ASP A 243 -1.70 -57.42 28.87
CA ASP A 243 -1.04 -56.81 30.03
C ASP A 243 0.50 -56.75 29.82
N ALA A 244 1.08 -57.76 29.15
CA ALA A 244 2.50 -57.80 28.83
C ALA A 244 2.92 -56.78 27.75
N ASP A 245 2.09 -56.56 26.73
CA ASP A 245 2.34 -55.54 25.70
C ASP A 245 2.12 -54.12 26.24
N GLY A 246 1.15 -53.92 27.13
CA GLY A 246 0.92 -52.62 27.79
C GLY A 246 2.14 -52.13 28.58
N SER A 247 2.82 -53.03 29.29
CA SER A 247 4.04 -52.70 30.04
C SER A 247 5.20 -52.26 29.12
N LYS A 248 5.33 -52.85 27.93
CA LYS A 248 6.35 -52.44 26.94
C LYS A 248 6.05 -51.09 26.32
N VAL A 249 4.77 -50.80 26.06
CA VAL A 249 4.35 -49.50 25.51
C VAL A 249 4.65 -48.37 26.49
N GLN A 250 4.32 -48.53 27.77
CA GLN A 250 4.65 -47.54 28.81
C GLN A 250 6.16 -47.28 28.90
N GLN A 251 6.98 -48.33 28.85
CA GLN A 251 8.44 -48.18 28.87
C GLN A 251 8.97 -47.43 27.63
N LEU A 252 8.36 -47.64 26.45
CA LEU A 252 8.70 -46.89 25.24
C LEU A 252 8.24 -45.44 25.31
N GLU A 253 7.06 -45.17 25.87
CA GLU A 253 6.54 -43.81 26.07
C GLU A 253 7.46 -42.99 27.00
N GLU A 254 7.93 -43.59 28.11
CA GLU A 254 8.89 -42.93 29.00
C GLU A 254 10.23 -42.63 28.31
N ARG A 255 10.71 -43.55 27.46
CA ARG A 255 11.94 -43.35 26.68
C ARG A 255 11.78 -42.26 25.64
N VAL A 256 10.63 -42.18 24.96
CA VAL A 256 10.34 -41.11 23.99
C VAL A 256 10.32 -39.77 24.69
N LYS A 257 9.63 -39.66 25.83
CA LYS A 257 9.56 -38.43 26.62
C LYS A 257 10.95 -37.96 27.10
N HIS A 258 11.82 -38.89 27.50
CA HIS A 258 13.20 -38.57 27.87
C HIS A 258 14.04 -38.09 26.68
N LEU A 259 13.85 -38.68 25.50
CA LEU A 259 14.56 -38.26 24.29
C LEU A 259 14.10 -36.90 23.78
N GLU A 260 12.80 -36.58 23.89
CA GLU A 260 12.25 -35.26 23.58
C GLU A 260 12.92 -34.17 24.42
N LEU A 261 13.01 -34.38 25.75
CA LEU A 261 13.68 -33.43 26.65
C LEU A 261 15.15 -33.22 26.30
N LYS A 262 15.88 -34.29 25.95
CA LYS A 262 17.27 -34.18 25.51
C LYS A 262 17.41 -33.44 24.19
N LEU A 263 16.46 -33.62 23.27
CA LEU A 263 16.49 -32.93 21.98
C LEU A 263 16.28 -31.42 22.18
N ASP A 264 15.38 -31.04 23.08
CA ASP A 264 15.14 -29.63 23.44
C ASP A 264 16.40 -29.00 24.05
N GLU A 265 17.06 -29.68 24.98
CA GLU A 265 18.31 -29.21 25.61
C GLU A 265 19.45 -29.01 24.59
N VAL A 266 19.61 -29.96 23.66
CA VAL A 266 20.60 -29.86 22.57
C VAL A 266 20.26 -28.72 21.61
N ASN A 267 18.98 -28.52 21.28
CA ASN A 267 18.54 -27.45 20.40
C ASN A 267 18.76 -26.08 21.03
N GLU A 268 18.51 -25.92 22.33
CA GLU A 268 18.77 -24.68 23.05
C GLU A 268 20.26 -24.37 23.11
N SER A 269 21.10 -25.36 23.43
CA SER A 269 22.57 -25.22 23.40
C SER A 269 23.10 -24.84 22.01
N ARG A 270 22.57 -25.47 20.96
CA ARG A 270 22.95 -25.16 19.58
C ARG A 270 22.51 -23.75 19.18
N THR A 271 21.34 -23.31 19.62
CA THR A 271 20.83 -21.96 19.36
C THR A 271 21.74 -20.91 19.99
N GLN A 272 22.11 -21.09 21.26
CA GLN A 272 23.07 -20.21 21.95
C GLN A 272 24.42 -20.16 21.23
N GLN A 273 24.95 -21.32 20.79
CA GLN A 273 26.22 -21.37 20.05
C GLN A 273 26.15 -20.64 18.70
N VAL A 274 25.02 -20.76 17.97
CA VAL A 274 24.81 -20.04 16.71
C VAL A 274 24.76 -18.53 16.98
N GLU A 275 24.06 -18.11 18.03
CA GLU A 275 23.94 -16.70 18.40
C GLU A 275 25.30 -16.07 18.75
N GLU A 276 26.15 -16.78 19.50
CA GLU A 276 27.52 -16.33 19.77
C GLU A 276 28.38 -16.23 18.50
N ARG A 277 28.25 -17.20 17.58
CA ARG A 277 28.98 -17.17 16.31
C ARG A 277 28.54 -16.01 15.42
N VAL A 278 27.24 -15.69 15.41
CA VAL A 278 26.70 -14.53 14.68
C VAL A 278 27.26 -13.23 15.27
N LYS A 279 27.20 -13.04 16.59
CA LYS A 279 27.79 -11.85 17.26
C LYS A 279 29.29 -11.69 16.93
N LYS A 280 30.03 -12.80 16.92
CA LYS A 280 31.47 -12.78 16.56
C LYS A 280 31.71 -12.38 15.10
N LEU A 281 30.85 -12.81 14.18
CA LEU A 281 30.94 -12.45 12.76
C LEU A 281 30.59 -10.98 12.52
N GLU A 282 29.56 -10.46 13.19
CA GLU A 282 29.20 -9.03 13.13
C GLU A 282 30.35 -8.13 13.57
N LEU A 283 31.03 -8.48 14.66
CA LEU A 283 32.17 -7.72 15.18
C LEU A 283 33.35 -7.73 14.20
N LYS A 284 33.63 -8.89 13.56
CA LYS A 284 34.63 -8.97 12.49
C LYS A 284 34.25 -8.15 11.26
N LEU A 285 32.97 -8.11 10.90
CA LEU A 285 32.49 -7.32 9.77
C LEU A 285 32.71 -5.82 10.03
N GLN A 286 32.39 -5.35 11.24
CA GLN A 286 32.66 -3.96 11.67
C GLN A 286 34.16 -3.63 11.60
N GLN A 287 35.03 -4.51 12.09
CA GLN A 287 36.48 -4.31 11.99
C GLN A 287 36.94 -4.23 10.53
N ALA A 288 36.48 -5.14 9.68
CA ALA A 288 36.84 -5.12 8.26
C ALA A 288 36.35 -3.85 7.55
N SER A 289 35.16 -3.35 7.88
CA SER A 289 34.66 -2.09 7.32
C SER A 289 35.51 -0.89 7.76
N PHE A 290 35.97 -0.87 9.00
CA PHE A 290 36.82 0.20 9.52
C PHE A 290 38.22 0.18 8.88
N SER A 291 38.83 -1.00 8.73
CA SER A 291 40.11 -1.14 8.02
C SER A 291 40.01 -0.72 6.55
N LYS A 292 38.86 -0.96 5.91
CA LYS A 292 38.63 -0.52 4.53
C LYS A 292 38.56 1.00 4.42
N SER A 293 37.85 1.70 5.32
CA SER A 293 37.78 3.17 5.26
C SER A 293 39.16 3.81 5.43
N LEU A 294 39.97 3.31 6.37
CA LEU A 294 41.35 3.79 6.55
C LEU A 294 42.23 3.61 5.31
N SER A 295 42.03 2.51 4.56
CA SER A 295 42.73 2.27 3.31
C SER A 295 42.24 3.20 2.19
N ASP A 296 40.94 3.47 2.13
CA ASP A 296 40.35 4.36 1.14
C ASP A 296 40.83 5.80 1.38
N ASP A 297 40.85 6.26 2.63
CA ASP A 297 41.39 7.57 3.03
C ASP A 297 42.88 7.71 2.70
N ALA A 298 43.68 6.65 2.93
CA ALA A 298 45.11 6.66 2.60
C ALA A 298 45.38 6.67 1.08
N ASN A 299 44.51 6.03 0.30
CA ASN A 299 44.59 6.05 -1.15
C ASN A 299 44.17 7.41 -1.72
N GLU A 300 43.15 8.04 -1.14
CA GLU A 300 42.74 9.40 -1.50
C GLU A 300 43.85 10.42 -1.25
N TYR A 301 44.50 10.35 -0.08
CA TYR A 301 45.66 11.19 0.22
C TYR A 301 46.82 11.00 -0.78
N ARG A 302 47.11 9.76 -1.18
CA ARG A 302 48.13 9.48 -2.21
C ARG A 302 47.74 10.02 -3.58
N ALA A 303 46.47 9.92 -3.96
CA ALA A 303 45.97 10.45 -5.23
C ALA A 303 46.15 11.98 -5.29
N GLN A 304 45.82 12.70 -4.22
CA GLN A 304 46.06 14.15 -4.12
C GLN A 304 47.54 14.50 -4.26
N GLN A 305 48.43 13.74 -3.63
CA GLN A 305 49.88 13.95 -3.73
C GLN A 305 50.41 13.70 -5.15
N VAL A 306 49.86 12.71 -5.86
CA VAL A 306 50.20 12.45 -7.26
C VAL A 306 49.70 13.58 -8.15
N GLU A 307 48.49 14.07 -7.92
CA GLU A 307 47.91 15.19 -8.67
C GLU A 307 48.75 16.46 -8.53
N GLU A 308 49.18 16.81 -7.31
CA GLU A 308 50.08 17.94 -7.08
C GLU A 308 51.43 17.77 -7.82
N ARG A 309 51.99 16.56 -7.83
CA ARG A 309 53.23 16.27 -8.56
C ARG A 309 53.05 16.37 -10.07
N VAL A 310 51.91 15.94 -10.60
CA VAL A 310 51.56 16.10 -12.02
C VAL A 310 51.46 17.58 -12.37
N THR A 311 50.75 18.39 -11.57
CA THR A 311 50.62 19.84 -11.83
C THR A 311 51.98 20.55 -11.81
N ASN A 312 52.89 20.14 -10.92
CA ASN A 312 54.24 20.71 -10.86
C ASN A 312 55.08 20.32 -12.09
N LEU A 313 54.96 19.09 -12.58
CA LEU A 313 55.64 18.64 -13.79
C LEU A 313 55.11 19.38 -15.04
N GLU A 314 53.80 19.59 -15.13
CA GLU A 314 53.19 20.37 -16.22
C GLU A 314 53.72 21.82 -16.23
N MET A 315 53.81 22.48 -15.07
CA MET A 315 54.40 23.82 -14.98
C MET A 315 55.87 23.84 -15.43
N MET A 316 56.65 22.80 -15.09
CA MET A 316 58.04 22.69 -15.51
C MET A 316 58.18 22.49 -17.03
N GLU A 317 57.31 21.67 -17.63
CA GLU A 317 57.26 21.47 -19.09
C GLU A 317 56.92 22.77 -19.82
N VAL A 318 55.96 23.56 -19.30
CA VAL A 318 55.63 24.89 -19.84
C VAL A 318 56.82 25.84 -19.73
N GLY A 319 57.55 25.84 -18.61
CA GLY A 319 58.77 26.63 -18.44
C GLY A 319 59.85 26.30 -19.47
N LEU A 320 60.15 25.01 -19.67
CA LEU A 320 61.13 24.56 -20.67
C LEU A 320 60.72 24.94 -22.10
N LYS A 321 59.43 24.88 -22.42
CA LYS A 321 58.89 25.34 -23.73
C LYS A 321 59.07 26.85 -23.92
N LEU A 322 58.92 27.65 -22.86
CA LEU A 322 59.11 29.10 -22.90
C LEU A 322 60.58 29.46 -23.13
N ASP A 323 61.51 28.79 -22.44
CA ASP A 323 62.96 29.00 -22.62
C ASP A 323 63.42 28.68 -24.05
N SER A 324 62.84 27.63 -24.66
CA SER A 324 63.09 27.27 -26.06
C SER A 324 62.57 28.32 -27.05
N LEU A 325 61.44 28.96 -26.77
CA LEU A 325 60.93 30.05 -27.60
C LEU A 325 61.79 31.31 -27.48
N ASN A 326 62.30 31.60 -26.28
CA ASN A 326 63.14 32.76 -26.03
C ASN A 326 64.48 32.67 -26.77
N THR A 327 65.09 31.48 -26.78
CA THR A 327 66.33 31.23 -27.55
C THR A 327 66.13 31.40 -29.06
N LYS A 328 64.99 30.95 -29.62
CA LYS A 328 64.65 31.19 -31.03
C LYS A 328 64.44 32.68 -31.35
N LEU A 329 63.93 33.46 -30.40
CA LEU A 329 63.75 34.91 -30.56
C LEU A 329 65.10 35.65 -30.62
N ASP A 330 66.07 35.21 -29.81
CA ASP A 330 67.42 35.77 -29.81
C ASP A 330 68.16 35.50 -31.13
N GLU A 331 67.98 34.32 -31.74
CA GLU A 331 68.52 34.00 -33.07
C GLU A 331 67.99 34.94 -34.16
N VAL A 332 66.68 35.22 -34.16
CA VAL A 332 66.04 36.14 -35.11
C VAL A 332 66.54 37.58 -34.92
N SER A 333 66.84 37.99 -33.69
CA SER A 333 67.45 39.30 -33.40
C SER A 333 68.88 39.41 -33.94
N LEU A 334 69.64 38.30 -33.96
CA LEU A 334 71.01 38.27 -34.46
C LEU A 334 71.08 38.41 -35.99
N GLU A 335 70.12 37.83 -36.72
CA GLU A 335 70.04 37.96 -38.18
C GLU A 335 69.78 39.40 -38.66
N ARG A 336 68.99 40.18 -37.91
CA ARG A 336 68.71 41.59 -38.25
C ARG A 336 69.97 42.48 -38.21
N LYS A 337 71.00 42.10 -37.45
CA LYS A 337 72.22 42.90 -37.22
C LYS A 337 73.22 42.88 -38.39
N LYS A 338 73.03 42.04 -39.43
CA LYS A 338 73.92 41.97 -40.62
C LYS A 338 73.54 42.94 -41.76
N THR A 339 72.48 43.74 -41.62
CA THR A 339 71.98 44.62 -42.70
C THR A 339 72.37 46.09 -42.56
N ASP A 340 72.98 46.50 -41.44
CA ASP A 340 73.21 47.93 -41.12
C ASP A 340 74.50 48.55 -41.70
N ASP A 341 75.50 47.76 -42.10
CA ASP A 341 76.80 48.28 -42.58
C ASP A 341 76.73 49.01 -43.95
N THR A 342 75.60 48.91 -44.67
CA THR A 342 75.43 49.53 -46.00
C THR A 342 74.89 50.97 -45.91
N ASN A 343 74.29 51.36 -44.78
CA ASN A 343 73.65 52.68 -44.63
C ASN A 343 74.56 53.76 -44.03
N GLU A 344 75.61 53.39 -43.30
CA GLU A 344 76.58 54.30 -42.66
C GLU A 344 77.36 55.14 -43.70
N SER A 345 77.66 54.55 -44.87
CA SER A 345 78.45 55.22 -45.93
C SER A 345 77.69 56.35 -46.65
N ARG A 346 76.34 56.27 -46.72
CA ARG A 346 75.50 57.32 -47.31
C ARG A 346 75.37 58.55 -46.41
N ALA A 347 75.44 58.39 -45.09
CA ALA A 347 75.29 59.48 -44.13
C ALA A 347 76.49 60.45 -44.16
N GLN A 348 77.72 59.95 -44.32
CA GLN A 348 78.93 60.78 -44.34
C GLN A 348 79.02 61.69 -45.59
N GLN A 349 78.41 61.29 -46.71
CA GLN A 349 78.36 62.12 -47.92
C GLN A 349 77.41 63.32 -47.78
N VAL A 350 76.32 63.16 -47.03
CA VAL A 350 75.34 64.21 -46.76
C VAL A 350 75.94 65.26 -45.83
N GLU A 351 76.68 64.84 -44.80
CA GLU A 351 77.32 65.76 -43.85
C GLU A 351 78.32 66.72 -44.53
N LYS A 352 79.07 66.22 -45.52
CA LYS A 352 80.01 67.04 -46.31
C LYS A 352 79.30 68.12 -47.14
N ARG A 353 78.09 67.83 -47.63
CA ARG A 353 77.27 68.81 -48.39
C ARG A 353 76.69 69.90 -47.48
N VAL A 354 76.28 69.55 -46.26
CA VAL A 354 75.76 70.51 -45.27
C VAL A 354 76.83 71.52 -44.84
N LYS A 355 78.08 71.08 -44.64
CA LYS A 355 79.20 71.97 -44.28
C LYS A 355 79.56 73.01 -45.35
N ASN A 356 79.35 72.69 -46.63
CA ASN A 356 79.55 73.65 -47.73
C ASN A 356 78.44 74.71 -47.82
N LEU A 357 77.19 74.34 -47.50
CA LEU A 357 76.05 75.26 -47.51
C LEU A 357 76.16 76.32 -46.39
N THR A 358 76.65 75.93 -45.21
CA THR A 358 76.87 76.85 -44.08
C THR A 358 77.93 77.92 -44.38
N LEU A 359 78.96 77.60 -45.18
CA LEU A 359 79.99 78.57 -45.58
C LEU A 359 79.47 79.62 -46.58
N MET A 360 78.49 79.25 -47.42
CA MET A 360 77.82 80.19 -48.33
C MET A 360 76.90 81.16 -47.59
N GLU A 361 76.19 80.68 -46.56
CA GLU A 361 75.30 81.50 -45.74
C GLU A 361 76.05 82.61 -44.98
N LEU A 362 77.23 82.31 -44.45
CA LEU A 362 78.08 83.30 -43.78
C LEU A 362 78.52 84.43 -44.73
N ARG A 363 78.79 84.12 -46.01
CA ARG A 363 79.18 85.13 -47.02
C ARG A 363 78.02 86.06 -47.40
N LEU A 364 76.79 85.56 -47.43
CA LEU A 364 75.59 86.36 -47.73
C LEU A 364 75.27 87.35 -46.61
N ASN A 365 75.38 86.92 -45.34
CA ASN A 365 75.12 87.78 -44.18
C ASN A 365 76.09 88.97 -44.08
N THR A 366 77.35 88.80 -44.48
CA THR A 366 78.35 89.89 -44.51
C THR A 366 78.04 90.94 -45.59
N MET A 367 77.41 90.56 -46.71
CA MET A 367 76.98 91.51 -47.75
C MET A 367 75.71 92.27 -47.32
N LEU A 368 74.80 91.61 -46.61
CA LEU A 368 73.56 92.20 -46.10
C LEU A 368 73.84 93.33 -45.08
N GLY A 369 74.81 93.14 -44.18
CA GLY A 369 75.23 94.14 -43.21
C GLY A 369 75.97 95.37 -43.78
N ASN A 370 76.36 95.34 -45.07
CA ASN A 370 76.85 96.52 -45.78
C ASN A 370 75.71 97.30 -46.46
N LEU A 371 74.66 96.60 -46.90
CA LEU A 371 73.47 97.20 -47.53
C LEU A 371 72.54 97.90 -46.52
N GLU A 372 72.49 97.41 -45.27
CA GLU A 372 71.69 98.03 -44.20
C GLU A 372 72.28 99.34 -43.66
N ARG A 373 73.61 99.56 -43.80
CA ARG A 373 74.24 100.85 -43.48
C ARG A 373 73.96 101.95 -44.51
N GLU A 374 73.60 101.59 -45.75
CA GLU A 374 73.17 102.53 -46.79
C GLU A 374 71.69 102.95 -46.64
N LYS A 375 70.84 102.11 -46.03
CA LYS A 375 69.41 102.42 -45.82
C LYS A 375 69.11 103.36 -44.65
N SER A 376 70.07 103.59 -43.74
CA SER A 376 69.88 104.42 -42.54
C SER A 376 69.83 105.94 -42.82
N TYR A 377 70.14 106.40 -44.04
CA TYR A 377 70.09 107.82 -44.42
C TYR A 377 68.74 108.25 -45.01
N ASP A 378 67.91 107.31 -45.49
CA ASP A 378 66.63 107.61 -46.17
C ASP A 378 65.40 107.55 -45.24
N THR A 379 65.48 106.86 -44.10
CA THR A 379 64.33 106.70 -43.19
C THR A 379 63.97 107.99 -42.43
N SER A 380 64.92 108.92 -42.25
CA SER A 380 64.68 110.21 -41.55
C SER A 380 63.88 111.22 -42.38
N VAL A 381 63.82 111.05 -43.71
CA VAL A 381 63.08 111.93 -44.64
C VAL A 381 61.60 111.55 -44.72
N PHE A 382 61.26 110.27 -44.48
CA PHE A 382 59.88 109.78 -44.53
C PHE A 382 59.06 110.16 -43.29
N ASP A 383 59.65 110.14 -42.10
CA ASP A 383 58.93 110.48 -40.85
C ASP A 383 58.49 111.96 -40.80
N SER A 384 59.29 112.89 -41.33
CA SER A 384 58.90 114.32 -41.43
C SER A 384 57.74 114.54 -42.41
N ARG A 385 57.56 113.66 -43.39
CA ARG A 385 56.52 113.76 -44.43
C ARG A 385 55.18 113.16 -43.97
N ILE A 386 55.23 112.19 -43.06
CA ILE A 386 54.04 111.59 -42.42
C ILE A 386 53.35 112.59 -41.47
N GLN A 387 54.10 113.32 -40.64
CA GLN A 387 53.53 114.35 -39.77
C GLN A 387 52.84 115.50 -40.54
N GLN A 388 53.34 115.83 -41.74
CA GLN A 388 52.72 116.85 -42.60
C GLN A 388 51.40 116.36 -43.22
N MET A 389 51.29 115.06 -43.53
CA MET A 389 50.07 114.46 -44.06
C MET A 389 48.96 114.37 -42.98
N GLU A 390 49.31 114.02 -41.74
CA GLU A 390 48.33 113.97 -40.63
C GLU A 390 47.67 115.33 -40.36
N LYS A 391 48.44 116.42 -40.48
CA LYS A 391 47.92 117.79 -40.33
C LYS A 391 46.94 118.18 -41.46
N HIS A 392 47.15 117.67 -42.67
CA HIS A 392 46.23 117.84 -43.81
C HIS A 392 44.96 117.01 -43.67
N VAL A 393 45.05 115.79 -43.13
CA VAL A 393 43.89 114.90 -42.90
C VAL A 393 42.94 115.49 -41.85
N MET A 394 43.46 116.07 -40.76
CA MET A 394 42.62 116.76 -39.77
C MET A 394 41.85 117.96 -40.38
N GLY A 395 42.51 118.73 -41.27
CA GLY A 395 41.86 119.85 -41.97
C GLY A 395 40.80 119.43 -42.99
N LEU A 396 40.90 118.21 -43.55
CA LEU A 396 39.88 117.62 -44.41
C LEU A 396 38.69 117.09 -43.60
N GLY A 397 38.92 116.56 -42.38
CA GLY A 397 37.86 116.11 -41.47
C GLY A 397 36.84 117.20 -41.13
N LEU A 398 37.33 118.39 -40.76
CA LEU A 398 36.46 119.55 -40.46
C LEU A 398 35.65 120.04 -41.69
N LYS A 399 36.19 119.87 -42.91
CA LYS A 399 35.47 120.19 -44.15
C LYS A 399 34.43 119.13 -44.51
N LEU A 400 34.66 117.87 -44.14
CA LEU A 400 33.71 116.77 -44.36
C LEU A 400 32.47 116.89 -43.47
N GLU A 401 32.64 117.25 -42.19
CA GLU A 401 31.51 117.49 -41.27
C GLU A 401 30.59 118.62 -41.75
N SER A 402 31.14 119.69 -42.33
CA SER A 402 30.37 120.77 -42.94
C SER A 402 29.63 120.38 -44.24
N LEU A 403 30.09 119.35 -44.95
CA LEU A 403 29.44 118.84 -46.17
C LEU A 403 28.34 117.82 -45.83
N ILE A 404 28.54 117.01 -44.78
CA ILE A 404 27.53 116.07 -44.28
C ILE A 404 26.26 116.82 -43.85
N THR A 405 26.42 117.92 -43.09
CA THR A 405 25.29 118.76 -42.66
C THR A 405 24.50 119.35 -43.84
N LYS A 406 25.18 119.76 -44.92
CA LYS A 406 24.51 120.27 -46.14
C LYS A 406 23.79 119.17 -46.94
N LEU A 407 24.26 117.93 -46.87
CA LEU A 407 23.66 116.77 -47.54
C LEU A 407 22.40 116.28 -46.83
N GLU A 408 22.33 116.42 -45.49
CA GLU A 408 21.14 116.09 -44.70
C GLU A 408 19.95 117.03 -45.02
N ASP A 409 20.21 118.32 -45.23
CA ASP A 409 19.20 119.28 -45.67
C ASP A 409 18.64 118.96 -47.07
N ILE A 410 19.51 118.52 -48.00
CA ILE A 410 19.11 118.12 -49.38
C ILE A 410 18.33 116.79 -49.38
N SER A 411 18.63 115.88 -48.46
CA SER A 411 17.91 114.61 -48.29
C SER A 411 16.46 114.82 -47.83
N GLN A 412 16.20 115.80 -46.95
CA GLN A 412 14.85 116.13 -46.51
C GLN A 412 13.98 116.73 -47.63
N GLU A 413 14.57 117.50 -48.56
CA GLU A 413 13.83 118.02 -49.72
C GLU A 413 13.52 116.93 -50.75
N LYS A 414 14.43 115.96 -50.97
CA LYS A 414 14.21 114.86 -51.92
C LYS A 414 13.09 113.91 -51.49
N LYS A 415 12.89 113.72 -50.19
CA LYS A 415 11.79 112.92 -49.62
C LYS A 415 10.39 113.48 -49.93
N LYS A 416 10.26 114.78 -50.25
CA LYS A 416 8.99 115.38 -50.69
C LYS A 416 8.69 115.19 -52.18
N ALA A 417 9.68 114.81 -52.99
CA ALA A 417 9.51 114.58 -54.43
C ALA A 417 9.09 113.13 -54.76
N ASP A 418 9.49 112.15 -53.95
CA ASP A 418 9.22 110.72 -54.20
C ASP A 418 7.76 110.30 -53.90
N ASP A 419 7.01 111.06 -53.07
CA ASP A 419 5.59 110.78 -52.77
C ASP A 419 4.63 111.14 -53.93
N ALA A 420 5.07 111.92 -54.93
CA ALA A 420 4.24 112.35 -56.07
C ALA A 420 4.20 111.32 -57.23
N ASP A 421 5.22 110.47 -57.37
CA ASP A 421 5.38 109.56 -58.53
C ASP A 421 4.73 108.18 -58.31
N GLY A 422 4.59 107.75 -57.03
CA GLY A 422 3.93 106.49 -56.68
C GLY A 422 2.43 106.44 -56.99
N SER A 423 1.75 107.60 -56.99
CA SER A 423 0.31 107.69 -57.28
C SER A 423 -0.05 107.49 -58.76
N LEU A 424 0.88 107.80 -59.68
CA LEU A 424 0.68 107.66 -61.12
C LEU A 424 0.72 106.19 -61.57
N VAL A 425 1.58 105.38 -60.95
CA VAL A 425 1.75 103.95 -61.29
C VAL A 425 0.50 103.13 -60.94
N GLN A 426 -0.14 103.41 -59.81
CA GLN A 426 -1.33 102.69 -59.36
C GLN A 426 -2.55 102.88 -60.29
N LYS A 427 -2.65 104.06 -60.93
CA LYS A 427 -3.71 104.39 -61.89
C LYS A 427 -3.56 103.66 -63.23
N HIS A 428 -2.34 103.37 -63.66
CA HIS A 428 -2.08 102.63 -64.90
C HIS A 428 -2.33 101.12 -64.75
N GLU A 429 -2.17 100.57 -63.55
CA GLU A 429 -2.37 99.14 -63.26
C GLU A 429 -3.85 98.73 -63.18
N GLU A 430 -4.72 99.61 -62.66
CA GLU A 430 -6.18 99.42 -62.72
C GLU A 430 -6.73 99.46 -64.16
N SER A 431 -6.15 100.31 -65.01
CA SER A 431 -6.54 100.39 -66.42
C SER A 431 -6.19 99.11 -67.20
N LEU A 432 -5.05 98.48 -66.89
CA LEU A 432 -4.64 97.21 -67.50
C LEU A 432 -5.56 96.04 -67.13
N LYS A 433 -5.99 95.94 -65.88
CA LYS A 433 -6.92 94.87 -65.43
C LYS A 433 -8.29 94.92 -66.13
N ASN A 434 -8.81 96.10 -66.42
CA ASN A 434 -10.10 96.25 -67.13
C ASN A 434 -10.02 95.79 -68.60
N ILE A 435 -8.89 96.02 -69.26
CA ILE A 435 -8.68 95.61 -70.67
C ILE A 435 -8.60 94.08 -70.77
N GLU A 436 -7.94 93.43 -69.82
CA GLU A 436 -7.80 91.96 -69.80
C GLU A 436 -9.17 91.24 -69.66
N LEU A 437 -10.09 91.82 -68.89
CA LEU A 437 -11.45 91.32 -68.69
C LEU A 437 -12.30 91.42 -69.97
N MET A 438 -12.17 92.49 -70.75
CA MET A 438 -12.86 92.64 -72.04
C MET A 438 -12.38 91.63 -73.09
N VAL A 439 -11.08 91.36 -73.15
CA VAL A 439 -10.50 90.38 -74.10
C VAL A 439 -10.99 88.96 -73.78
N SER A 440 -11.21 88.65 -72.50
CA SER A 440 -11.70 87.36 -72.03
C SER A 440 -13.14 87.07 -72.51
N HIS A 441 -14.03 88.05 -72.44
CA HIS A 441 -15.41 87.93 -72.93
C HIS A 441 -15.49 87.74 -74.45
N LEU A 442 -14.68 88.46 -75.22
CA LEU A 442 -14.67 88.32 -76.68
C LEU A 442 -14.17 86.93 -77.13
N LYS A 443 -13.24 86.32 -76.38
CA LYS A 443 -12.73 84.98 -76.68
C LYS A 443 -13.82 83.91 -76.54
N VAL A 444 -14.62 83.98 -75.48
CA VAL A 444 -15.75 83.05 -75.24
C VAL A 444 -16.79 83.13 -76.36
N GLU A 445 -17.08 84.33 -76.85
CA GLU A 445 -18.06 84.54 -77.92
C GLU A 445 -17.57 83.98 -79.28
N VAL A 446 -16.26 83.99 -79.52
CA VAL A 446 -15.64 83.41 -80.72
C VAL A 446 -15.66 81.88 -80.69
N ASP A 447 -15.34 81.26 -79.55
CA ASP A 447 -15.34 79.79 -79.44
C ASP A 447 -16.76 79.22 -79.56
N LYS A 448 -17.78 79.95 -79.08
CA LYS A 448 -19.20 79.57 -79.24
C LYS A 448 -19.63 79.51 -80.71
N LYS A 449 -19.11 80.41 -81.56
CA LYS A 449 -19.44 80.43 -82.99
C LYS A 449 -18.72 79.36 -83.80
N LYS A 450 -17.60 78.81 -83.32
CA LYS A 450 -16.84 77.79 -84.06
C LYS A 450 -17.37 76.37 -83.83
N ASN A 451 -17.89 76.09 -82.63
CA ASN A 451 -18.47 74.78 -82.26
C ASN A 451 -19.81 74.43 -82.95
N MET A 452 -20.31 75.24 -83.88
CA MET A 452 -21.52 74.95 -84.66
C MET A 452 -21.23 74.68 -86.15
N ALA A 453 -19.98 74.82 -86.60
CA ALA A 453 -19.51 74.29 -87.87
C ALA A 453 -18.97 72.87 -87.62
N SER A 454 -19.85 71.93 -87.22
CA SER A 454 -20.44 70.97 -88.17
C SER A 454 -19.37 69.97 -88.58
N ASP A 455 -18.98 69.09 -87.66
CA ASP A 455 -19.59 67.75 -87.52
C ASP A 455 -19.65 67.00 -88.85
N ASP A 456 -18.67 66.09 -88.99
CA ASP A 456 -18.85 64.70 -89.38
C ASP A 456 -19.80 64.40 -90.55
N GLY A 457 -19.17 64.07 -91.68
CA GLY A 457 -19.80 63.38 -92.78
C GLY A 457 -19.06 62.09 -93.14
N PHE A 458 -19.75 60.96 -92.90
CA PHE A 458 -19.71 59.69 -93.65
C PHE A 458 -18.58 58.68 -93.34
N LEU A 459 -18.77 57.35 -93.28
CA LEU A 459 -19.88 56.36 -93.21
C LEU A 459 -19.11 55.00 -93.03
N LEU A 460 -19.44 54.06 -92.12
CA LEU A 460 -20.48 53.03 -92.14
C LEU A 460 -20.29 51.86 -93.17
N VAL A 461 -20.33 50.63 -92.63
CA VAL A 461 -20.74 49.30 -93.21
C VAL A 461 -19.69 48.56 -94.07
N ASP A 462 -19.45 47.24 -93.99
CA ASP A 462 -20.22 46.04 -93.53
C ASP A 462 -19.61 45.27 -92.35
#